data_AF-A0A0G1M352-F1
#
_entry.id   AF-A0A0G1M352-F1
#
_cell.length_a   1.000
_cell.length_b   1.000
_cell.length_c   1.000
_cell.angle_alpha   90.00
_cell.angle_beta   90.00
_cell.angle_gamma   90.00
#
_symmetry.space_group_name_H-M   'P 1'
#
loop_
_entity.id
_entity.type
_entity.pdbx_description
1 polymer ?
#
loop_
_entity_poly.entity_id
_entity_poly.type
_entity_poly.pdbx_seq_one_letter_code
_entity_poly.pdbx_strand_id
1 'polypeptide(L)'
;DRKSQKYDLILIDTYLGSSYPPEFERDDFLIRIRRLLENNGLAVFNRLYYGEKRPAAMRFGAKLERFFAKVDYVFPEANLMFLCRR
;
A
#
# COMPACT_ATOMS: atom_id res chain seq x y z
N ASP A 1 18.58 -23.51 -5.04
CA ASP A 1 18.05 -22.13 -5.17
C ASP A 1 16.57 -22.07 -4.82
N ARG A 2 16.20 -21.55 -3.64
CA ARG A 2 14.78 -21.20 -3.41
C ARG A 2 14.51 -19.93 -4.21
N LYS A 3 13.70 -20.01 -5.27
CA LYS A 3 13.11 -18.82 -5.87
C LYS A 3 12.55 -17.96 -4.73
N SER A 4 12.92 -16.68 -4.67
CA SER A 4 12.32 -15.76 -3.71
C SER A 4 10.82 -15.77 -3.95
N GLN A 5 10.06 -16.19 -2.95
CA GLN A 5 8.61 -16.21 -3.05
C GLN A 5 8.13 -14.78 -3.30
N LYS A 6 7.36 -14.65 -4.38
CA LYS A 6 6.73 -13.39 -4.78
C LYS A 6 5.22 -13.55 -4.69
N TYR A 7 4.53 -12.41 -4.72
CA TYR A 7 3.10 -12.31 -4.50
C TYR A 7 2.44 -11.55 -5.63
N ASP A 8 1.30 -12.07 -6.11
CA ASP A 8 0.43 -11.39 -7.05
C ASP A 8 -0.36 -10.25 -6.37
N LEU A 9 -0.59 -10.36 -5.06
CA LEU A 9 -1.32 -9.36 -4.27
C LEU A 9 -0.68 -9.22 -2.90
N ILE A 10 -0.40 -7.97 -2.51
CA ILE A 10 0.05 -7.59 -1.17
C ILE A 10 -0.91 -6.54 -0.63
N LEU A 11 -1.55 -6.83 0.50
CA LEU A 11 -2.41 -5.88 1.21
C LEU A 11 -1.65 -5.34 2.43
N ILE A 12 -1.53 -4.02 2.51
CA ILE A 12 -0.84 -3.33 3.60
C ILE A 12 -1.88 -2.54 4.40
N ASP A 13 -2.31 -3.13 5.52
CA ASP A 13 -3.22 -2.54 6.49
C ASP A 13 -2.60 -2.62 7.89
N THR A 14 -1.85 -1.58 8.26
CA THR A 14 -0.98 -1.59 9.45
C THR A 14 -1.40 -0.54 10.49
N TYR A 15 -2.66 -0.10 10.44
CA TYR A 15 -3.19 0.90 11.35
C TYR A 15 -3.14 0.46 12.82
N LEU A 16 -2.67 1.37 13.69
CA LEU A 16 -2.80 1.26 15.15
C LEU A 16 -3.86 2.28 15.59
N GLY A 17 -5.13 1.89 15.47
CA GLY A 17 -6.25 2.82 15.62
C GLY A 17 -6.26 3.85 14.48
N SER A 18 -5.97 5.12 14.77
CA SER A 18 -5.96 6.19 13.76
C SER A 18 -4.54 6.61 13.29
N SER A 19 -3.50 5.96 13.82
CA SER A 19 -2.11 6.22 13.46
C SER A 19 -1.59 5.16 12.48
N TYR A 20 -0.75 5.61 11.56
CA TYR A 20 -0.03 4.73 10.65
C TYR A 20 1.45 4.71 11.08
N PRO A 21 2.05 3.53 11.37
CA PRO A 21 3.42 3.48 11.85
C PRO A 21 4.43 3.98 10.79
N PRO A 22 5.34 4.92 11.13
CA PRO A 22 6.26 5.53 10.15
C PRO A 22 7.18 4.55 9.44
N GLU A 23 7.52 3.41 10.07
CA GLU A 23 8.38 2.38 9.50
C GLU A 23 7.81 1.78 8.19
N PHE A 24 6.48 1.73 8.06
CA PHE A 24 5.80 1.26 6.87
C PHE A 24 5.66 2.34 5.78
N GLU A 25 6.21 3.53 6.02
CA GLU A 25 6.32 4.58 5.01
C GLU A 25 7.75 4.77 4.50
N ARG A 26 8.75 4.12 5.12
CA ARG A 26 10.15 4.28 4.75
C ARG A 26 10.47 3.67 3.38
N ASP A 27 11.45 4.25 2.72
CA ASP A 27 11.88 3.86 1.36
C ASP A 27 12.32 2.39 1.31
N ASP A 28 13.01 1.91 2.36
CA ASP A 28 13.46 0.52 2.45
C ASP A 28 12.29 -0.47 2.59
N PHE A 29 11.20 -0.08 3.26
CA PHE A 29 9.97 -0.87 3.26
C PHE A 29 9.33 -0.93 1.87
N LEU A 30 9.16 0.21 1.20
CA LEU A 30 8.57 0.27 -0.14
C LEU A 30 9.38 -0.50 -1.19
N ILE A 31 10.72 -0.44 -1.11
CA ILE A 31 11.63 -1.23 -1.95
C ILE A 31 11.41 -2.73 -1.71
N ARG A 32 11.25 -3.16 -0.45
CA ARG A 32 10.98 -4.57 -0.13
C ARG A 32 9.62 -5.02 -0.66
N ILE A 33 8.57 -4.22 -0.51
CA ILE A 33 7.24 -4.51 -1.08
C ILE A 33 7.35 -4.69 -2.59
N ARG A 34 7.99 -3.76 -3.30
CA ARG A 34 8.20 -3.87 -4.75
C ARG A 34 8.96 -5.15 -5.14
N ARG A 35 9.99 -5.53 -4.39
CA ARG A 35 10.79 -6.75 -4.66
C ARG A 35 10.00 -8.04 -4.46
N LEU A 36 9.09 -8.04 -3.48
CA LEU A 36 8.20 -9.17 -3.19
C LEU A 36 7.03 -9.27 -4.16
N LEU A 37 6.75 -8.21 -4.92
CA LEU A 37 5.66 -8.19 -5.89
C LEU A 37 6.06 -8.88 -7.19
N GLU A 38 5.14 -9.64 -7.77
CA GLU A 38 5.28 -10.11 -9.15
C GLU A 38 5.25 -8.93 -10.15
N ASN A 39 5.74 -9.16 -11.38
CA ASN A 39 5.87 -8.08 -12.38
C ASN A 39 4.54 -7.36 -12.69
N ASN A 40 3.41 -8.06 -12.50
CA ASN A 40 2.05 -7.52 -12.65
C ASN A 40 1.23 -7.63 -11.33
N GLY A 41 1.91 -7.84 -10.20
CA GLY A 41 1.23 -7.91 -8.92
C GLY A 41 0.73 -6.53 -8.47
N LEU A 42 -0.21 -6.53 -7.54
CA LEU A 42 -0.79 -5.33 -6.96
C LEU A 42 -0.42 -5.18 -5.49
N ALA A 43 0.07 -4.01 -5.09
CA ALA A 43 0.24 -3.64 -3.69
C ALA A 43 -0.83 -2.60 -3.32
N VAL A 44 -1.66 -2.91 -2.33
CA VAL A 44 -2.73 -2.02 -1.87
C VAL A 44 -2.38 -1.49 -0.50
N PHE A 45 -2.23 -0.17 -0.37
CA PHE A 45 -1.95 0.50 0.89
C PHE A 45 -3.23 1.12 1.42
N ASN A 46 -3.76 0.58 2.52
CA ASN A 46 -4.91 1.18 3.17
C ASN A 46 -4.51 2.57 3.71
N ARG A 47 -5.33 3.60 3.42
CA ARG A 47 -5.13 4.96 3.90
C ARG A 47 -6.44 5.61 4.33
N LEU A 48 -6.47 6.13 5.56
CA LEU A 48 -7.53 7.00 6.06
C LEU A 48 -7.51 8.33 5.30
N TYR A 49 -8.62 8.63 4.63
CA TYR A 49 -8.76 9.82 3.79
C TYR A 49 -9.90 10.73 4.26
N TYR A 50 -9.78 11.29 5.46
CA TYR A 50 -10.75 12.23 6.01
C TYR A 50 -10.05 13.36 6.76
N GLY A 51 -10.71 14.52 6.84
CA GLY A 51 -10.25 15.70 7.58
C GLY A 51 -8.74 15.93 7.45
N GLU A 52 -8.06 15.87 8.59
CA GLU A 52 -6.64 16.17 8.77
C GLU A 52 -5.70 15.08 8.24
N LYS A 53 -6.22 13.89 7.92
CA LYS A 53 -5.43 12.78 7.36
C LYS A 53 -5.21 12.91 5.85
N ARG A 54 -6.05 13.68 5.14
CA ARG A 54 -5.97 13.85 3.68
C ARG A 54 -4.59 14.34 3.20
N PRO A 55 -3.97 15.39 3.77
CA PRO A 55 -2.67 15.85 3.30
C PRO A 55 -1.56 14.80 3.47
N ALA A 56 -1.59 14.05 4.58
CA ALA A 56 -0.62 12.98 4.83
C ALA A 56 -0.79 11.82 3.83
N ALA A 57 -2.04 11.41 3.56
CA ALA A 57 -2.36 10.39 2.56
C ALA A 57 -1.88 10.80 1.15
N MET A 58 -2.11 12.06 0.74
CA MET A 58 -1.65 12.55 -0.58
C MET A 58 -0.13 12.61 -0.68
N ARG A 59 0.57 13.04 0.38
CA ARG A 59 2.05 13.00 0.41
C ARG A 59 2.59 11.58 0.30
N PHE A 60 1.94 10.63 0.97
CA PHE A 60 2.31 9.22 0.87
C PHE A 60 2.06 8.67 -0.55
N GLY A 61 0.94 9.01 -1.19
CA GLY A 61 0.69 8.64 -2.58
C GLY A 61 1.77 9.17 -3.54
N ALA A 62 2.11 10.45 -3.45
CA ALA A 62 3.19 11.04 -4.25
C ALA A 62 4.54 10.36 -4.00
N LYS A 63 4.77 9.87 -2.78
CA LYS A 63 5.94 9.05 -2.47
C LYS A 63 5.89 7.70 -3.19
N LEU A 64 4.74 7.01 -3.22
CA LEU A 64 4.58 5.72 -3.90
C LEU A 64 4.91 5.81 -5.40
N GLU A 65 4.60 6.93 -6.05
CA GLU A 65 4.89 7.16 -7.49
C GLU A 65 6.39 7.12 -7.81
N ARG A 66 7.27 7.32 -6.82
CA ARG A 66 8.73 7.18 -6.98
C ARG A 66 9.19 5.73 -6.99
N PHE A 67 8.37 4.80 -6.45
CA PHE A 67 8.72 3.39 -6.28
C PHE A 67 7.93 2.48 -7.19
N PHE A 68 6.69 2.80 -7.54
CA PHE A 68 5.82 1.96 -8.36
C PHE A 68 5.60 2.62 -9.72
N ALA A 69 5.59 1.81 -10.79
CA ALA A 69 5.46 2.32 -12.16
C ALA A 69 4.11 3.01 -12.42
N LYS A 70 3.07 2.63 -11.66
CA LYS A 70 1.74 3.21 -11.69
C LYS A 70 1.16 3.22 -10.27
N VAL A 71 0.51 4.32 -9.90
CA VAL A 71 -0.23 4.46 -8.64
C VAL A 71 -1.61 5.02 -8.98
N ASP A 72 -2.65 4.22 -8.72
CA ASP A 72 -4.03 4.66 -8.85
C ASP A 72 -4.57 5.04 -7.46
N TYR A 73 -5.20 6.20 -7.34
CA TYR A 73 -5.81 6.67 -6.09
C TYR A 73 -7.29 6.31 -6.10
N VAL A 74 -7.72 5.53 -5.12
CA VAL A 74 -9.13 5.16 -4.92
C VAL A 74 -9.60 5.80 -3.62
N PHE A 75 -10.73 6.49 -3.66
CA PHE A 75 -11.34 7.18 -2.50
C PHE A 75 -12.70 6.55 -2.18
N PRO A 76 -12.76 5.47 -1.39
CA PRO A 76 -14.02 4.82 -1.08
C PRO A 76 -14.83 5.69 -0.11
N GLU A 77 -16.15 5.77 -0.32
CA GLU A 77 -17.01 6.70 0.41
C GLU A 77 -17.23 6.35 1.89
N ALA A 78 -17.11 5.07 2.30
CA ALA A 78 -17.29 4.65 3.70
C ALA A 78 -16.69 3.26 4.08
N ASN A 79 -15.69 2.77 3.34
CA ASN A 79 -14.98 1.47 3.46
C ASN A 79 -15.77 0.24 3.94
N LEU A 80 -16.08 -0.69 3.01
CA LEU A 80 -16.26 -2.12 3.33
C LEU A 80 -15.64 -2.96 2.21
N MET A 81 -14.68 -3.84 2.55
CA MET A 81 -13.97 -4.69 1.58
C MET A 81 -14.16 -6.18 1.86
N PHE A 82 -14.50 -6.95 0.82
CA PHE A 82 -14.49 -8.41 0.81
C PHE A 82 -13.71 -8.92 -0.40
N LEU A 83 -12.73 -9.81 -0.18
CA LEU A 83 -11.94 -10.43 -1.24
C LEU A 83 -12.05 -11.95 -1.13
N CYS A 84 -12.55 -12.61 -2.18
CA CYS A 84 -12.79 -14.04 -2.22
C CYS A 84 -12.17 -14.68 -3.47
N ARG A 85 -11.53 -15.84 -3.30
CA ARG A 85 -10.89 -16.63 -4.35
C ARG A 85 -11.38 -18.08 -4.29
N ARG A 86 -11.23 -18.84 -5.39
CA ARG A 86 -11.45 -20.29 -5.41
C ARG A 86 -10.33 -21.05 -4.67
#